data_AF-A0A8R7Q3T4-F1
#
_entry.id   AF-A0A8R7Q3T4-F1
#
_cell.length_a   1.000
_cell.length_b   1.000
_cell.length_c   1.000
_cell.angle_alpha   90.00
_cell.angle_beta   90.00
_cell.angle_gamma   90.00
#
_symmetry.space_group_name_H-M   'P 1'
#
loop_
_entity.id
_entity.type
_entity.pdbx_description
1 polymer ?
#
loop_
_entity_poly.entity_id
_entity_poly.type
_entity_poly.pdbx_seq_one_letter_code
_entity_poly.pdbx_strand_id
1 'polypeptide(L)'
;MQITTFNISLVVHGTIAENMDYTEDDSNPYAAPIAMGIYHKLDSPLDITTSTIIRRIVSNHEAYQKRNEKKEASEKKYYDSKSFVNGE
;
A
#
# COMPACT_ATOMS: atom_id res chain seq x y z
N MET A 1 -17.03 13.87 -27.99
CA MET A 1 -16.73 14.58 -26.72
C MET A 1 -15.30 15.11 -26.84
N GLN A 2 -15.05 16.38 -26.52
CA GLN A 2 -13.76 17.04 -26.78
C GLN A 2 -13.18 17.62 -25.48
N ILE A 3 -11.88 17.45 -25.27
CA ILE A 3 -11.12 18.11 -24.20
C ILE A 3 -10.73 19.50 -24.69
N THR A 4 -11.24 20.55 -24.06
CA THR A 4 -11.11 21.94 -24.56
C THR A 4 -10.29 22.85 -23.66
N THR A 5 -10.14 22.50 -22.39
CA THR A 5 -9.39 23.30 -21.41
C THR A 5 -7.94 22.79 -21.30
N PHE A 6 -6.99 23.70 -21.04
CA PHE A 6 -5.56 23.42 -20.82
C PHE A 6 -4.72 22.96 -22.02
N ASN A 7 -5.21 23.06 -23.26
CA ASN A 7 -4.45 22.70 -24.48
C ASN A 7 -3.75 21.33 -24.37
N ILE A 8 -4.50 20.32 -23.92
CA ILE A 8 -3.97 18.99 -23.64
C ILE A 8 -3.74 18.25 -24.95
N SER A 9 -2.48 17.85 -25.19
CA SER A 9 -2.07 17.06 -26.35
C SER A 9 -1.85 15.57 -26.03
N LEU A 10 -1.79 15.20 -24.74
CA LEU A 10 -1.48 13.86 -24.28
C LEU A 10 -2.14 13.58 -22.92
N VAL A 11 -2.75 12.41 -22.79
CA VAL A 11 -3.29 11.88 -21.53
C VAL A 11 -2.64 10.53 -21.26
N VAL A 12 -2.09 10.36 -20.06
CA VAL A 12 -1.45 9.11 -19.65
C VAL A 12 -2.03 8.56 -18.35
N HIS A 13 -2.06 7.23 -18.25
CA HIS A 13 -2.39 6.53 -17.01
C HIS A 13 -1.43 5.34 -16.81
N GLY A 14 -0.99 5.12 -15.56
CA GLY A 14 -0.09 4.02 -15.22
C GLY A 14 -0.76 2.64 -15.30
N THR A 15 0.02 1.57 -15.33
CA THR A 15 -0.53 0.20 -15.22
C THR A 15 -0.90 -0.19 -13.80
N ILE A 16 -0.39 0.53 -12.80
CA ILE A 16 -0.60 0.27 -11.37
C ILE A 16 -1.34 1.45 -10.73
N ALA A 17 -2.50 1.18 -10.13
CA ALA A 17 -3.32 2.12 -9.38
C ALA A 17 -4.12 1.38 -8.28
N GLU A 18 -4.68 2.13 -7.33
CA GLU A 18 -5.56 1.54 -6.27
C GLU A 18 -6.84 0.92 -6.84
N ASN A 19 -7.37 1.56 -7.87
CA ASN A 19 -8.61 1.16 -8.51
C ASN A 19 -8.35 1.15 -10.02
N MET A 20 -8.51 -0.03 -10.62
CA MET A 20 -8.38 -0.25 -12.06
C MET A 20 -9.75 -0.47 -12.73
N ASP A 21 -10.85 -0.28 -11.99
CA ASP A 21 -12.21 -0.61 -12.41
C ASP A 21 -12.76 0.35 -13.48
N TYR A 22 -11.98 1.38 -13.83
CA TYR A 22 -12.28 2.31 -14.91
C TYR A 22 -12.37 1.63 -16.30
N THR A 23 -12.00 0.36 -16.40
CA THR A 23 -12.14 -0.47 -17.61
C THR A 23 -13.42 -1.32 -17.65
N GLU A 24 -14.14 -1.47 -16.54
CA GLU A 24 -15.26 -2.43 -16.44
C GLU A 24 -16.66 -1.79 -16.32
N ASP A 25 -16.74 -0.47 -16.16
CA ASP A 25 -18.01 0.27 -16.07
C ASP A 25 -18.37 1.00 -17.38
N ASP A 26 -19.66 1.30 -17.57
CA ASP A 26 -20.22 2.00 -18.74
C ASP A 26 -19.68 3.45 -18.90
N SER A 27 -18.97 3.97 -17.88
CA SER A 27 -18.38 5.31 -17.88
C SER A 27 -16.86 5.29 -17.72
N ASN A 28 -16.15 4.77 -18.73
CA ASN A 28 -14.70 4.91 -18.81
C ASN A 28 -14.31 6.42 -18.81
N PRO A 29 -13.60 6.92 -17.78
CA PRO A 29 -13.23 8.34 -17.66
C PRO A 29 -12.26 8.79 -18.76
N TYR A 30 -11.61 7.85 -19.44
CA TYR A 30 -10.71 8.10 -20.56
C TYR A 30 -11.41 7.98 -21.93
N ALA A 31 -12.74 7.82 -22.01
CA ALA A 31 -13.44 7.69 -23.27
C ALA A 31 -13.17 8.85 -24.24
N ALA A 32 -13.19 10.11 -23.77
CA ALA A 32 -12.89 11.27 -24.60
C ALA A 32 -11.43 11.30 -25.12
N PRO A 33 -10.39 11.18 -24.27
CA PRO A 33 -9.00 11.15 -24.77
C PRO A 33 -8.70 9.92 -25.64
N ILE A 34 -9.36 8.77 -25.39
CA ILE A 34 -9.29 7.59 -26.28
C ILE A 34 -9.88 7.93 -27.66
N ALA A 35 -11.09 8.51 -27.70
CA ALA A 35 -11.73 8.89 -28.96
C ALA A 35 -10.95 9.97 -29.74
N MET A 36 -10.18 10.80 -29.03
CA MET A 36 -9.29 11.80 -29.61
C MET A 36 -7.92 11.23 -30.05
N GLY A 37 -7.61 9.97 -29.74
CA GLY A 37 -6.33 9.35 -30.08
C GLY A 37 -5.13 9.88 -29.28
N ILE A 38 -5.37 10.51 -28.12
CA ILE A 38 -4.33 11.12 -27.28
C ILE A 38 -4.12 10.39 -25.94
N TYR A 39 -4.79 9.25 -25.74
CA TYR A 39 -4.64 8.43 -24.54
C TYR A 39 -3.53 7.38 -24.70
N HIS A 40 -2.64 7.27 -23.70
CA HIS A 40 -1.62 6.23 -23.66
C HIS A 40 -1.53 5.58 -22.27
N LYS A 41 -1.41 4.26 -22.25
CA LYS A 41 -1.10 3.50 -21.03
C LYS A 41 0.41 3.45 -20.83
N LEU A 42 0.88 3.81 -19.64
CA LEU A 42 2.29 3.81 -19.27
C LEU A 42 2.57 2.63 -18.33
N ASP A 43 3.58 1.83 -18.65
CA ASP A 43 4.01 0.76 -17.75
C ASP A 43 4.64 1.36 -16.49
N SER A 44 4.03 1.07 -15.35
CA SER A 44 4.58 1.42 -14.04
C SER A 44 5.73 0.46 -13.71
N PRO A 45 6.91 0.95 -13.34
CA PRO A 45 8.08 0.10 -13.08
C PRO A 45 7.98 -0.67 -11.75
N LEU A 46 6.99 -0.35 -10.91
CA LEU A 46 6.80 -0.93 -9.58
C LEU A 46 5.33 -1.24 -9.35
N ASP A 47 5.06 -2.37 -8.72
CA ASP A 47 3.75 -2.78 -8.21
C ASP A 47 3.54 -2.28 -6.77
N ILE A 48 3.54 -0.96 -6.59
CA ILE A 48 3.31 -0.32 -5.30
C ILE A 48 2.06 0.56 -5.37
N THR A 49 1.17 0.36 -4.41
CA THR A 49 0.02 1.22 -4.18
C THR A 49 0.04 1.74 -2.73
N THR A 50 -0.69 2.82 -2.46
CA THR A 50 -1.01 3.28 -1.09
C THR A 50 -1.49 2.13 -0.20
N SER A 51 -2.40 1.27 -0.67
CA SER A 51 -2.87 0.11 0.09
C SER A 51 -1.75 -0.88 0.40
N THR A 52 -0.83 -1.12 -0.54
CA THR A 52 0.34 -1.96 -0.26
C THR A 52 1.26 -1.35 0.82
N ILE A 53 1.41 -0.01 0.83
CA ILE A 53 2.19 0.71 1.85
C ILE A 53 1.51 0.61 3.21
N ILE A 54 0.20 0.86 3.27
CA ILE A 54 -0.60 0.73 4.50
C ILE A 54 -0.44 -0.68 5.08
N ARG A 55 -0.63 -1.72 4.25
CA ARG A 55 -0.47 -3.11 4.68
C ARG A 55 0.93 -3.39 5.24
N ARG A 56 1.99 -2.89 4.58
CA ARG A 56 3.37 -3.05 5.07
C ARG A 56 3.59 -2.43 6.44
N ILE A 57 3.05 -1.23 6.67
CA ILE A 57 3.17 -0.53 7.96
C ILE A 57 2.45 -1.34 9.06
N VAL A 58 1.20 -1.73 8.80
CA VAL A 58 0.38 -2.49 9.76
C VAL A 58 1.04 -3.83 10.09
N SER A 59 1.43 -4.61 9.09
CA SER A 59 2.08 -5.91 9.33
C SER A 59 3.39 -5.79 10.10
N ASN A 60 4.18 -4.74 9.84
CA ASN A 60 5.41 -4.50 10.61
C ASN A 60 5.09 -4.12 12.08
N HIS A 61 4.06 -3.32 12.29
CA HIS A 61 3.60 -2.94 13.63
C HIS A 61 3.12 -4.15 14.43
N GLU A 62 2.26 -4.99 13.84
CA GLU A 62 1.79 -6.24 14.46
C GLU A 62 2.94 -7.19 14.80
N ALA A 63 3.89 -7.35 13.88
CA ALA A 63 5.07 -8.18 14.13
C ALA A 63 5.94 -7.64 15.28
N TYR A 64 6.04 -6.31 15.40
CA TYR A 64 6.72 -5.67 16.53
C TYR A 64 6.00 -5.94 17.86
N GLN A 65 4.68 -5.71 17.92
CA GLN A 65 3.88 -5.93 19.13
C GLN A 65 4.02 -7.37 19.62
N LYS A 66 3.84 -8.37 18.74
CA LYS A 66 3.95 -9.78 19.10
C LYS A 66 5.32 -10.17 19.65
N ARG A 67 6.41 -9.58 19.14
CA ARG A 67 7.76 -9.80 19.67
C ARG A 67 7.90 -9.21 21.07
N ASN A 68 7.35 -8.00 21.28
CA ASN A 68 7.43 -7.33 22.56
C ASN A 68 6.62 -8.07 23.63
N GLU A 69 5.39 -8.47 23.34
CA GLU A 69 4.55 -9.27 24.26
C GLU A 69 5.23 -10.58 24.66
N LYS A 70 5.85 -11.29 23.70
CA LYS A 70 6.60 -12.51 23.99
C LYS A 70 7.78 -12.23 24.92
N LYS A 71 8.50 -11.13 24.69
CA LYS A 71 9.63 -10.71 25.51
C LYS A 71 9.18 -10.37 26.92
N GLU A 72 8.17 -9.53 27.08
CA GLU A 72 7.60 -9.14 28.37
C GLU A 72 7.09 -10.35 29.16
N ALA A 73 6.38 -11.28 28.51
CA ALA A 73 5.93 -12.51 29.15
C ALA A 73 7.10 -13.40 29.61
N SER A 74 8.19 -13.46 28.83
CA SER A 74 9.38 -14.23 29.21
C SER A 74 10.16 -13.59 30.36
N GLU A 75 10.29 -12.26 30.35
CA GLU A 75 10.97 -11.51 31.42
C GLU A 75 10.17 -11.60 32.72
N LYS A 76 8.84 -11.43 32.66
CA LYS A 76 7.96 -11.61 33.82
C LYS A 76 8.14 -13.00 34.45
N LYS A 77 8.07 -14.07 33.64
CA LYS A 77 8.30 -15.44 34.12
C LYS A 77 9.67 -15.62 34.76
N TYR A 78 10.71 -15.01 34.18
CA TYR A 78 12.06 -15.06 34.73
C TYR A 78 12.16 -14.38 36.11
N TYR A 79 11.59 -13.19 36.28
CA TYR A 79 11.61 -12.49 37.56
C TYR A 79 10.73 -13.14 38.63
N ASP A 80 9.54 -13.65 38.26
CA ASP A 80 8.63 -14.35 39.18
C ASP A 80 9.25 -15.65 39.73
N SER A 81 10.10 -16.32 38.94
CA SER A 81 10.75 -17.59 39.31
C SER A 81 12.15 -17.42 39.91
N LYS A 82 12.66 -16.19 40.00
CA LYS A 82 14.02 -15.95 40.47
C LYS A 82 14.10 -16.10 41.99
N SER A 83 14.69 -17.20 42.48
CA SER A 83 15.15 -17.30 43.86
C SER A 83 16.51 -16.63 44.02
N PHE A 84 16.66 -15.71 44.99
CA PHE A 84 17.95 -15.16 45.35
C PHE A 84 18.85 -16.28 45.89
N VAL A 85 19.98 -16.52 45.22
CA VAL A 85 21.05 -17.34 45.77
C VAL A 85 21.91 -16.41 46.62
N ASN A 86 21.83 -16.51 47.94
CA ASN A 86 22.83 -15.90 48.82
C ASN A 86 24.12 -16.72 48.66
N GLY A 87 25.19 -16.08 48.18
CA GLY A 87 26.52 -16.69 48.18
C GLY A 87 27.03 -16.77 49.62
N GLU A 88 27.39 -17.97 50.05
CA GLU A 88 28.17 -18.21 51.27
C GLU A 88 29.61 -17.68 51.12
#